data_AF-A0A842RWE9-F1
#
_entry.id   AF-A0A842RWE9-F1
#
_cell.length_a   1.000
_cell.length_b   1.000
_cell.length_c   1.000
_cell.angle_alpha   90.00
_cell.angle_beta   90.00
_cell.angle_gamma   90.00
#
_symmetry.space_group_name_H-M   'P 1'
#
loop_
_entity.id
_entity.type
_entity.pdbx_description
1 polymer ?
#
loop_
_entity_poly.entity_id
_entity_poly.type
_entity_poly.pdbx_seq_one_letter_code
_entity_poly.pdbx_strand_id
1 'polypeptide(L)'
;MKGRQLAEWVFSMLKQLEKKTSREKVIEIMEIDGRKSCTSGFKNTIRKLKSKSETTKDFIEHLQEHYKKSSFFEYVNEKELISGHSKCYMMIKSASKPVETDLFCYFCLGHGKEFYETAFNKSVIGEIVDTVMKGGNNCKFRYRI
;
A
#
# COMPACT_ATOMS: atom_id res chain seq x y z
N MET A 1 -15.47 15.24 11.22
CA MET A 1 -16.08 13.89 11.14
C MET A 1 -15.25 12.92 11.99
N LYS A 2 -15.86 12.12 12.88
CA LYS A 2 -15.10 11.13 13.69
C LYS A 2 -14.57 10.01 12.77
N GLY A 3 -13.44 9.39 13.11
CA GLY A 3 -12.75 8.41 12.26
C GLY A 3 -13.60 7.25 11.73
N ARG A 4 -14.56 6.77 12.53
CA ARG A 4 -15.56 5.74 12.15
C ARG A 4 -16.46 6.19 10.99
N GLN A 5 -17.05 7.38 11.09
CA GLN A 5 -17.97 7.91 10.09
C GLN A 5 -17.26 8.17 8.76
N LEU A 6 -16.00 8.59 8.82
CA LEU A 6 -15.16 8.76 7.63
C LEU A 6 -14.96 7.43 6.90
N ALA A 7 -14.59 6.37 7.62
CA ALA A 7 -14.37 5.06 7.02
C ALA A 7 -15.65 4.51 6.34
N GLU A 8 -16.79 4.58 7.03
CA GLU A 8 -18.08 4.12 6.48
C GLU A 8 -18.50 4.93 5.25
N TRP A 9 -18.30 6.25 5.28
CA TRP A 9 -18.58 7.11 4.15
C TRP A 9 -17.69 6.80 2.95
N VAL A 10 -16.38 6.60 3.15
CA VAL A 10 -15.43 6.24 2.08
C VAL A 10 -15.84 4.91 1.44
N PHE A 11 -16.14 3.88 2.21
CA PHE A 11 -16.54 2.59 1.64
C PHE A 11 -17.87 2.63 0.90
N SER A 12 -18.85 3.38 1.43
CA SER A 12 -20.11 3.61 0.74
C SER A 12 -19.91 4.33 -0.59
N MET A 13 -19.05 5.35 -0.60
CA MET A 13 -18.70 6.10 -1.80
C MET A 13 -18.01 5.20 -2.84
N LEU A 14 -17.03 4.38 -2.45
CA LEU A 14 -16.36 3.46 -3.36
C LEU A 14 -17.32 2.43 -3.96
N LYS A 15 -18.23 1.88 -3.16
CA LYS A 15 -19.27 0.96 -3.63
C LYS A 15 -20.22 1.63 -4.63
N GLN A 16 -20.60 2.89 -4.38
CA GLN A 16 -21.43 3.64 -5.31
C GLN A 16 -20.68 3.96 -6.61
N LEU A 17 -19.40 4.29 -6.53
CA LEU A 17 -18.56 4.56 -7.69
C LEU A 17 -18.39 3.30 -8.56
N GLU A 18 -18.15 2.14 -7.93
CA GLU A 18 -18.08 0.85 -8.62
C GLU A 18 -19.38 0.53 -9.36
N LYS A 19 -20.54 0.76 -8.73
CA LYS A 19 -21.86 0.58 -9.36
C LYS A 19 -22.14 1.51 -10.54
N LYS A 20 -21.61 2.74 -10.51
CA LYS A 20 -21.84 3.76 -11.55
C LYS A 20 -20.86 3.67 -12.72
N THR A 21 -19.74 2.97 -12.52
CA THR A 21 -18.66 2.87 -13.50
C THR A 21 -18.35 1.39 -13.71
N SER A 22 -17.11 0.96 -13.46
CA SER A 22 -16.73 -0.42 -13.35
C SER A 22 -15.72 -0.58 -12.21
N ARG A 23 -15.59 -1.80 -11.71
CA ARG A 23 -14.60 -2.14 -10.69
C ARG A 23 -13.18 -1.80 -11.12
N GLU A 24 -12.84 -2.12 -12.38
CA GLU A 24 -11.54 -1.86 -12.98
C GLU A 24 -11.24 -0.36 -13.00
N LYS A 25 -12.24 0.46 -13.31
CA LYS A 25 -12.06 1.92 -13.29
C LYS A 25 -11.83 2.45 -11.89
N VAL A 26 -12.51 1.92 -10.88
CA VAL A 26 -12.27 2.31 -9.48
C VAL A 26 -10.89 1.85 -9.02
N ILE A 27 -10.46 0.64 -9.37
CA ILE A 27 -9.09 0.16 -9.10
C ILE A 27 -8.06 1.12 -9.67
N GLU A 28 -8.21 1.51 -10.94
CA GLU A 28 -7.31 2.48 -11.60
C GLU A 28 -7.27 3.81 -10.84
N ILE A 29 -8.43 4.36 -10.48
CA ILE A 29 -8.53 5.61 -9.70
C ILE A 29 -7.82 5.48 -8.36
N MET A 30 -8.06 4.39 -7.61
CA MET A 30 -7.47 4.17 -6.29
C MET A 30 -5.95 3.98 -6.39
N GLU A 31 -5.45 3.25 -7.38
CA GLU A 31 -4.00 3.12 -7.60
C GLU A 31 -3.36 4.48 -7.94
N ILE A 32 -3.98 5.27 -8.81
CA ILE A 32 -3.50 6.63 -9.16
C ILE A 32 -3.46 7.53 -7.93
N ASP A 33 -4.51 7.53 -7.12
CA ASP A 33 -4.57 8.32 -5.89
C ASP A 33 -3.50 7.87 -4.88
N GLY A 34 -3.33 6.55 -4.72
CA GLY A 34 -2.27 5.94 -3.93
C GLY A 34 -0.88 6.40 -4.36
N ARG A 35 -0.58 6.39 -5.67
CA ARG A 35 0.68 6.89 -6.21
C ARG A 35 0.92 8.36 -5.88
N LYS A 36 -0.09 9.21 -6.09
CA LYS A 36 -0.02 10.65 -5.79
C LYS A 36 0.20 10.95 -4.31
N SER A 37 -0.28 10.07 -3.43
CA SER A 37 -0.08 10.22 -1.97
C SER A 37 1.36 10.00 -1.50
N CYS A 38 2.23 9.42 -2.34
CA CYS A 38 3.66 9.30 -2.05
C CYS A 38 4.33 10.67 -2.23
N THR A 39 4.37 11.45 -1.15
CA THR A 39 4.85 12.84 -1.15
C THR A 39 6.35 12.96 -1.45
N SER A 40 6.79 14.16 -1.80
CA SER A 40 8.22 14.46 -2.02
C SER A 40 9.09 14.10 -0.80
N GLY A 41 8.57 14.28 0.42
CA GLY A 41 9.25 13.89 1.65
C GLY A 41 9.51 12.37 1.73
N PHE A 42 8.50 11.55 1.43
CA PHE A 42 8.66 10.10 1.33
C PHE A 42 9.67 9.73 0.25
N LYS A 43 9.51 10.29 -0.96
CA LYS A 43 10.40 10.03 -2.10
C LYS A 43 11.86 10.36 -1.78
N ASN A 44 12.13 11.47 -1.11
CA ASN A 44 13.48 11.86 -0.71
C ASN A 44 14.09 10.90 0.32
N THR A 45 13.30 10.49 1.33
CA THR A 45 13.73 9.47 2.30
C THR A 45 14.06 8.15 1.61
N ILE A 46 13.20 7.69 0.70
CA ILE A 46 13.39 6.44 -0.04
C ILE A 46 14.67 6.47 -0.86
N ARG A 47 14.89 7.55 -1.64
CA ARG A 47 16.12 7.72 -2.42
C ARG A 47 17.36 7.69 -1.54
N LYS A 48 17.32 8.36 -0.38
CA LYS A 48 18.42 8.37 0.59
C LYS A 48 18.69 6.99 1.20
N LEU A 49 17.65 6.19 1.46
CA LEU A 49 17.83 4.82 1.94
C LEU A 49 18.41 3.93 0.83
N LYS A 50 17.88 4.02 -0.40
CA LYS A 50 18.41 3.23 -1.53
C LYS A 50 19.85 3.62 -1.88
N SER A 51 20.22 4.90 -1.85
CA SER A 51 21.58 5.35 -2.17
C SER A 51 22.64 4.84 -1.20
N LYS A 52 22.23 4.37 -0.01
CA LYS A 52 23.09 3.72 0.99
C LYS A 52 23.11 2.19 0.87
N SER A 53 22.39 1.64 -0.09
CA SER A 53 22.15 0.21 -0.22
C SER A 53 22.77 -0.31 -1.49
N GLU A 54 23.70 -1.27 -1.37
CA GLU A 54 24.35 -1.90 -2.52
C GLU A 54 23.40 -2.91 -3.17
N THR A 55 22.74 -3.72 -2.34
CA THR A 55 21.79 -4.75 -2.77
C THR A 55 20.34 -4.38 -2.45
N THR A 56 19.40 -5.18 -2.96
CA THR A 56 17.99 -5.10 -2.57
C THR A 56 17.81 -5.52 -1.12
N LYS A 57 18.58 -6.52 -0.67
CA LYS A 57 18.56 -6.97 0.72
C LYS A 57 18.95 -5.83 1.69
N ASP A 58 20.04 -5.12 1.43
CA ASP A 58 20.47 -4.00 2.27
C ASP A 58 19.40 -2.90 2.33
N PHE A 59 18.74 -2.64 1.19
CA PHE A 59 17.66 -1.67 1.13
C PHE A 59 16.47 -2.08 2.00
N ILE A 60 16.09 -3.36 1.99
CA ILE A 60 15.03 -3.90 2.85
C ILE A 60 15.41 -3.79 4.33
N GLU A 61 16.65 -4.06 4.70
CA GLU A 61 17.14 -3.91 6.08
C GLU A 61 17.07 -2.45 6.53
N HIS A 62 17.49 -1.51 5.69
CA HIS A 62 17.35 -0.07 5.94
C HIS A 62 15.89 0.38 6.10
N LEU A 63 14.99 -0.14 5.27
CA LEU A 63 13.55 0.12 5.39
C LEU A 63 12.98 -0.42 6.70
N GLN A 64 13.35 -1.66 7.04
CA GLN A 64 12.87 -2.32 8.25
C GLN A 64 13.32 -1.59 9.52
N GLU A 65 14.53 -1.05 9.54
CA GLU A 65 15.00 -0.23 10.66
C GLU A 65 14.33 1.14 10.69
N HIS A 66 14.15 1.79 9.53
CA HIS A 66 13.53 3.11 9.46
C HIS A 66 12.03 3.12 9.81
N TYR A 67 11.30 2.07 9.43
CA TYR A 67 9.84 1.97 9.57
C TYR A 67 9.37 0.89 10.57
N LYS A 68 10.27 0.46 11.47
CA LYS A 68 10.12 -0.68 12.40
C LYS A 68 8.80 -0.75 13.18
N LYS A 69 8.15 0.38 13.43
CA LYS A 69 6.91 0.48 14.23
C LYS A 69 5.62 0.42 13.41
N SER A 70 5.69 0.67 12.10
CA SER A 70 4.49 0.86 11.26
C SER A 70 4.38 -0.14 10.12
N SER A 71 5.50 -0.75 9.72
CA SER A 71 5.57 -1.59 8.52
C SER A 71 6.50 -2.77 8.74
N PHE A 72 6.30 -3.82 7.94
CA PHE A 72 7.26 -4.90 7.78
C PHE A 72 7.69 -4.98 6.31
N PHE A 73 8.92 -5.47 6.13
CA PHE A 73 9.53 -5.69 4.82
C PHE A 73 10.21 -7.06 4.84
N GLU A 74 9.93 -7.88 3.84
CA GLU A 74 10.48 -9.21 3.67
C GLU A 74 11.24 -9.23 2.34
N TYR A 75 12.53 -9.58 2.39
CA TYR A 75 13.34 -9.83 1.21
C TYR A 75 13.01 -11.21 0.64
N VAL A 76 12.68 -11.28 -0.65
CA VAL A 76 12.48 -12.56 -1.36
C VAL A 76 13.70 -12.86 -2.22
N ASN A 77 14.08 -11.94 -3.09
CA ASN A 77 15.31 -11.97 -3.89
C ASN A 77 15.64 -10.56 -4.45
N GLU A 78 16.70 -10.42 -5.25
CA GLU A 78 17.11 -9.13 -5.83
C GLU A 78 16.09 -8.46 -6.77
N LYS A 79 15.03 -9.16 -7.17
CA LYS A 79 13.96 -8.63 -8.05
C LYS A 79 12.59 -8.66 -7.38
N GLU A 80 12.49 -9.15 -6.15
CA GLU A 80 11.21 -9.37 -5.49
C GLU A 80 11.29 -9.10 -3.99
N LEU A 81 10.29 -8.39 -3.49
CA LEU A 81 10.11 -8.11 -2.08
C LEU A 81 8.64 -8.14 -1.70
N ILE A 82 8.38 -8.31 -0.40
CA ILE A 82 7.05 -8.17 0.19
C ILE A 82 7.12 -7.03 1.22
N SER A 83 6.10 -6.19 1.25
CA SER A 83 5.94 -5.21 2.31
C SER A 83 4.50 -5.06 2.74
N GLY A 84 4.30 -4.58 3.96
CA GLY A 84 2.97 -4.49 4.51
C GLY A 84 2.88 -3.87 5.89
N HIS A 85 1.70 -4.03 6.49
CA HIS A 85 1.37 -3.50 7.80
C HIS A 85 0.61 -4.54 8.62
N SER A 86 0.85 -4.55 9.93
CA SER A 86 0.12 -5.42 10.88
C SER A 86 -1.28 -4.90 11.23
N LYS A 87 -1.61 -3.68 10.81
CA LYS A 87 -2.94 -3.06 10.98
C LYS A 87 -3.34 -2.44 9.64
N CYS A 88 -4.64 -2.42 9.36
CA CYS A 88 -5.12 -1.62 8.23
C CYS A 88 -4.80 -0.15 8.47
N TYR A 89 -4.29 0.52 7.42
CA TYR A 89 -3.98 1.94 7.46
C TYR A 89 -5.24 2.81 7.57
N MET A 90 -6.36 2.36 6.97
CA MET A 90 -7.65 2.92 7.34
C MET A 90 -8.11 2.36 8.67
N MET A 91 -8.77 3.20 9.45
CA MET A 91 -9.49 2.88 10.67
C MET A 91 -10.66 1.90 10.42
N ILE A 92 -10.46 0.82 9.66
CA ILE A 92 -11.43 -0.23 9.35
C ILE A 92 -11.89 -0.90 10.64
N LYS A 93 -11.01 -1.06 11.62
CA LYS A 93 -11.39 -1.53 12.97
C LYS A 93 -12.40 -0.62 13.65
N SER A 94 -12.57 0.61 13.15
CA SER A 94 -13.57 1.56 13.65
C SER A 94 -14.88 1.49 12.87
N ALA A 95 -15.00 0.77 11.75
CA ALA A 95 -16.29 0.59 11.07
C ALA A 95 -17.25 -0.21 11.95
N SER A 96 -18.54 0.16 11.97
CA SER A 96 -19.57 -0.61 12.69
C SER A 96 -20.08 -1.82 11.92
N LYS A 97 -19.81 -1.86 10.60
CA LYS A 97 -20.27 -2.90 9.68
C LYS A 97 -19.07 -3.57 8.99
N PRO A 98 -19.21 -4.84 8.57
CA PRO A 98 -18.23 -5.48 7.70
C PRO A 98 -17.97 -4.62 6.46
N VAL A 99 -16.71 -4.52 6.06
CA VAL A 99 -16.37 -3.82 4.83
C VAL A 99 -16.58 -4.78 3.66
N GLU A 100 -17.47 -4.40 2.74
CA GLU A 100 -17.90 -5.25 1.63
C GLU A 100 -17.06 -5.09 0.35
N THR A 101 -16.03 -4.24 0.36
CA THR A 101 -15.20 -3.97 -0.81
C THR A 101 -13.74 -3.81 -0.42
N ASP A 102 -12.82 -4.44 -1.17
CA ASP A 102 -11.37 -4.34 -1.01
C ASP A 102 -10.74 -3.23 -1.88
N LEU A 103 -11.56 -2.41 -2.55
CA LEU A 103 -11.10 -1.37 -3.49
C LEU A 103 -10.07 -0.41 -2.86
N PHE A 104 -10.16 -0.17 -1.55
CA PHE A 104 -9.17 0.67 -0.87
C PHE A 104 -7.78 0.04 -0.79
N CYS A 105 -7.64 -1.30 -0.84
CA CYS A 105 -6.33 -1.94 -0.84
C CYS A 105 -5.49 -1.55 -2.08
N TYR A 106 -6.14 -1.16 -3.18
CA TYR A 106 -5.46 -0.69 -4.39
C TYR A 106 -4.83 0.70 -4.20
N PHE A 107 -5.32 1.51 -3.25
CA PHE A 107 -4.60 2.72 -2.82
C PHE A 107 -3.24 2.38 -2.22
N CYS A 108 -3.21 1.43 -1.28
CA CYS A 108 -1.96 0.98 -0.66
C CYS A 108 -1.02 0.35 -1.70
N LEU A 109 -1.56 -0.41 -2.65
CA LEU A 109 -0.80 -0.98 -3.75
C LEU A 109 -0.18 0.11 -4.64
N GLY A 110 -0.96 1.14 -5.01
CA GLY A 110 -0.49 2.29 -5.77
C GLY A 110 0.62 3.07 -5.05
N HIS A 111 0.44 3.34 -3.76
CA HIS A 111 1.47 3.99 -2.95
C HIS A 111 2.75 3.15 -2.91
N GLY A 112 2.65 1.84 -2.73
CA GLY A 112 3.81 0.94 -2.73
C GLY A 112 4.50 0.87 -4.10
N LYS A 113 3.74 0.84 -5.21
CA LYS A 113 4.33 0.93 -6.55
C LYS A 113 5.16 2.20 -6.71
N GLU A 114 4.59 3.37 -6.40
CA GLU A 114 5.33 4.64 -6.48
C GLU A 114 6.57 4.65 -5.57
N PHE A 115 6.43 4.07 -4.37
CA PHE A 115 7.51 3.96 -3.39
C PHE A 115 8.70 3.18 -3.96
N TYR A 116 8.46 1.98 -4.51
CA TYR A 116 9.53 1.14 -5.05
C TYR A 116 10.04 1.60 -6.41
N GLU A 117 9.17 2.13 -7.27
CA GLU A 117 9.60 2.77 -8.52
C GLU A 117 10.53 3.95 -8.25
N THR A 118 10.26 4.73 -7.19
CA THR A 118 11.16 5.80 -6.73
C THR A 118 12.50 5.25 -6.23
N ALA A 119 12.49 4.12 -5.53
CA ALA A 119 13.71 3.50 -5.02
C ALA A 119 14.58 2.98 -6.17
N PHE A 120 14.01 2.18 -7.08
CA PHE A 120 14.76 1.44 -8.08
C PHE A 120 14.87 2.14 -9.43
N ASN A 121 14.15 3.26 -9.62
CA ASN A 121 14.09 3.99 -10.88
C ASN A 121 13.69 3.09 -12.08
N LYS A 122 12.76 2.18 -11.83
CA LYS A 122 12.22 1.18 -12.77
C LYS A 122 10.74 0.96 -12.48
N SER A 123 9.97 0.56 -13.48
CA SER A 123 8.57 0.17 -13.29
C SER A 123 8.46 -1.06 -12.39
N VAL A 124 7.48 -1.08 -11.49
CA VAL A 124 7.27 -2.17 -10.53
C VAL A 124 5.89 -2.80 -10.74
N ILE A 125 5.87 -4.13 -10.80
CA ILE A 125 4.62 -4.90 -10.79
C ILE A 125 4.26 -5.20 -9.34
N GLY A 126 3.09 -4.74 -8.91
CA GLY A 126 2.57 -4.97 -7.56
C GLY A 126 1.37 -5.90 -7.56
N GLU A 127 1.28 -6.78 -6.57
CA GLU A 127 0.12 -7.63 -6.32
C GLU A 127 -0.29 -7.62 -4.84
N ILE A 128 -1.58 -7.78 -4.59
CA ILE A 128 -2.13 -7.94 -3.24
C ILE A 128 -2.03 -9.42 -2.86
N VAL A 129 -1.25 -9.74 -1.83
CA VAL A 129 -1.05 -11.12 -1.36
C VAL A 129 -2.05 -11.48 -0.27
N ASP A 130 -2.19 -10.63 0.74
CA ASP A 130 -3.13 -10.83 1.84
C ASP A 130 -3.60 -9.48 2.36
N THR A 131 -4.83 -9.39 2.86
CA THR A 131 -5.31 -8.18 3.51
C THR A 131 -6.27 -8.48 4.63
N VAL A 132 -6.24 -7.64 5.66
CA VAL A 132 -7.22 -7.72 6.75
C VAL A 132 -8.65 -7.46 6.27
N MET A 133 -8.82 -6.82 5.10
CA MET A 133 -10.13 -6.64 4.47
C MET A 133 -10.69 -7.94 3.89
N LYS A 134 -9.82 -8.87 3.51
CA LYS A 134 -10.18 -10.21 3.01
C LYS A 134 -10.15 -11.27 4.11
N GLY A 135 -10.09 -10.87 5.39
CA GLY A 135 -10.02 -11.78 6.53
C GLY A 135 -8.60 -12.22 6.91
N GLY A 136 -7.57 -11.66 6.27
CA GLY A 136 -6.17 -11.91 6.61
C GLY A 136 -5.76 -11.32 7.96
N ASN A 137 -4.64 -11.80 8.49
CA ASN A 137 -4.08 -11.28 9.74
C ASN A 137 -3.31 -9.97 9.53
N ASN A 138 -2.73 -9.79 8.35
CA ASN A 138 -1.91 -8.64 7.99
C ASN A 138 -2.26 -8.17 6.57
N CYS A 139 -1.86 -6.95 6.22
CA CYS A 139 -1.86 -6.52 4.83
C CYS A 139 -0.48 -6.81 4.24
N LYS A 140 -0.40 -7.66 3.22
CA LYS A 140 0.82 -8.06 2.48
C LYS A 140 0.67 -7.71 1.01
N PHE A 141 1.67 -7.04 0.48
CA PHE A 141 1.77 -6.70 -0.94
C PHE A 141 3.13 -7.14 -1.46
N ARG A 142 3.14 -7.83 -2.60
CA ARG A 142 4.36 -8.27 -3.27
C ARG A 142 4.67 -7.32 -4.42
N TYR A 143 5.95 -7.02 -4.60
CA TYR A 143 6.46 -6.13 -5.63
C TYR A 143 7.60 -6.80 -6.38
N ARG A 144 7.54 -6.75 -7.72
CA ARG A 144 8.57 -7.25 -8.64
C ARG A 144 9.19 -6.06 -9.39
N ILE A 145 10.51 -5.94 -9.33
CA ILE A 145 11.35 -4.80 -9.79
C ILE A 145 11.96 -5.08 -11.17
#